data_AF-I7M662-F1
#
_entry.id   AF-I7M662-F1
#
_cell.length_a   1.000
_cell.length_b   1.000
_cell.length_c   1.000
_cell.angle_alpha   90.00
_cell.angle_beta   90.00
_cell.angle_gamma   90.00
#
_symmetry.space_group_name_H-M   'P 1'
#
loop_
_entity.id
_entity.type
_entity.pdbx_description
1 polymer ?
#
loop_
_entity_poly.entity_id
_entity_poly.type
_entity_poly.pdbx_seq_one_letter_code
_entity_poly.pdbx_strand_id
1 'polypeptide(L)'
;MQTRDIYRYDYTTTYYPKFDMLNFQLDMYNTQKAGSLSAILYDTEDFNKQVEFAETQKWMQLGALCLGVGTILGYNKIPLINRVQGKWKKFGFKIFLFFLPMFISGGIYTHKEQKFIETVYLKHFSSYVKFKQVGDIRCLNPQIEFGE
;
A
#
# COMPACT_ATOMS: atom_id res chain seq x y z
N MET A 1 35.90 -2.27 33.52
CA MET A 1 34.69 -2.34 32.67
C MET A 1 34.40 -0.93 32.18
N GLN A 2 34.79 -0.61 30.95
CA GLN A 2 34.49 0.71 30.38
C GLN A 2 32.99 0.85 30.18
N THR A 3 32.45 1.93 30.71
CA THR A 3 31.07 2.41 30.57
C THR A 3 30.70 2.45 29.10
N ARG A 4 29.80 1.55 28.71
CA ARG A 4 29.22 1.47 27.36
C ARG A 4 28.55 2.80 27.07
N ASP A 5 29.04 3.49 26.04
CA ASP A 5 28.58 4.83 25.64
C ASP A 5 27.06 4.88 25.58
N ILE A 6 26.51 5.79 26.38
CA ILE A 6 25.08 6.12 26.52
C ILE A 6 24.68 7.10 25.39
N TYR A 7 25.49 7.19 24.34
CA TYR A 7 25.17 7.97 23.16
C TYR A 7 24.35 7.11 22.19
N ARG A 8 23.17 7.62 21.83
CA ARG A 8 22.15 7.07 20.92
C ARG A 8 22.62 6.82 19.46
N TYR A 9 23.90 6.59 19.25
CA TYR A 9 24.50 6.26 17.96
C TYR A 9 25.09 4.84 18.05
N ASP A 10 24.22 3.86 18.30
CA ASP A 10 24.62 2.47 18.15
C ASP A 10 24.83 2.24 16.64
N TYR A 11 26.10 2.23 16.24
CA TYR A 11 26.55 2.10 14.85
C TYR A 11 25.91 0.87 14.18
N THR A 12 25.67 -0.18 14.98
CA THR A 12 24.98 -1.39 14.54
C THR A 12 23.52 -1.12 14.16
N THR A 13 22.80 -0.28 14.89
CA THR A 13 21.39 0.02 14.59
C THR A 13 21.18 0.94 13.39
N THR A 14 22.20 1.73 13.01
CA THR A 14 22.11 2.71 11.93
C THR A 14 22.57 2.16 10.59
N TYR A 15 23.60 1.30 10.58
CA TYR A 15 24.24 0.81 9.34
C TYR A 15 23.95 -0.65 9.02
N TYR A 16 23.36 -1.43 9.94
CA TYR A 16 23.00 -2.81 9.62
C TYR A 16 21.74 -2.84 8.75
N PRO A 17 21.72 -3.59 7.65
CA PRO A 17 20.56 -3.70 6.80
C PRO A 17 19.38 -4.25 7.60
N LYS A 18 18.30 -3.46 7.68
CA LYS A 18 17.04 -3.90 8.29
C LYS A 18 16.29 -4.75 7.28
N PHE A 19 15.85 -5.93 7.72
CA PHE A 19 15.16 -6.90 6.88
C PHE A 19 13.64 -6.93 7.11
N ASP A 20 13.08 -6.01 7.88
CA ASP A 20 11.65 -6.02 8.20
C ASP A 20 10.77 -5.62 7.00
N MET A 21 9.47 -5.88 7.17
CA MET A 21 8.42 -5.58 6.20
C MET A 21 8.35 -4.09 5.82
N LEU A 22 8.61 -3.19 6.77
CA LEU A 22 8.60 -1.74 6.52
C LEU A 22 9.74 -1.35 5.58
N ASN A 23 10.95 -1.84 5.83
CA ASN A 23 12.10 -1.58 4.98
C ASN A 23 11.93 -2.26 3.61
N PHE A 24 11.32 -3.44 3.56
CA PHE A 24 10.95 -4.07 2.29
C PHE A 24 10.00 -3.18 1.47
N GLN A 25 8.95 -2.64 2.09
CA GLN A 25 8.03 -1.72 1.41
C GLN A 25 8.73 -0.46 0.91
N LEU A 26 9.58 0.15 1.76
CA LEU A 26 10.34 1.33 1.40
C LEU A 26 11.34 1.06 0.29
N ASP A 27 11.97 -0.10 0.25
CA ASP A 27 12.94 -0.42 -0.81
C ASP A 27 12.22 -0.80 -2.12
N MET A 28 11.13 -1.56 -2.05
CA MET A 28 10.44 -2.08 -3.24
C MET A 28 9.54 -1.06 -3.93
N TYR A 29 8.92 -0.13 -3.19
CA TYR A 29 7.88 0.76 -3.71
C TYR A 29 8.22 2.25 -3.61
N ASN A 30 9.44 2.61 -3.20
CA ASN A 30 9.86 4.02 -3.19
C ASN A 30 10.24 4.50 -4.59
N THR A 31 9.37 5.33 -5.16
CA THR A 31 9.51 5.94 -6.49
C THR A 31 10.64 6.97 -6.60
N GLN A 32 11.23 7.42 -5.48
CA GLN A 32 12.24 8.49 -5.48
C GLN A 32 13.68 8.02 -5.72
N LYS A 33 14.00 6.73 -5.55
CA LYS A 33 15.41 6.27 -5.53
C LYS A 33 15.86 5.38 -6.69
N ALA A 34 14.95 4.69 -7.35
CA ALA A 34 15.17 3.93 -8.58
C ALA A 34 13.79 3.47 -9.04
N GLY A 35 13.62 3.10 -10.32
CA GLY A 35 12.41 2.38 -10.76
C GLY A 35 12.09 1.25 -9.77
N SER A 36 10.80 1.03 -9.48
CA SER A 36 10.40 0.23 -8.32
C SER A 36 11.08 -1.14 -8.37
N LEU A 37 11.89 -1.47 -7.37
CA LEU A 37 12.58 -2.77 -7.29
C LEU A 37 11.57 -3.93 -7.30
N SER A 38 10.31 -3.65 -6.96
CA SER A 38 9.18 -4.57 -7.16
C SER A 38 9.09 -5.10 -8.59
N ALA A 39 9.36 -4.30 -9.62
CA ALA A 39 9.27 -4.74 -11.02
C ALA A 39 10.35 -5.78 -11.38
N ILE A 40 11.48 -5.75 -10.66
CA ILE A 40 12.57 -6.71 -10.82
C ILE A 40 12.29 -7.98 -10.03
N LEU A 41 11.77 -7.82 -8.81
CA LEU A 41 11.47 -8.92 -7.89
C LEU A 41 10.31 -9.79 -8.37
N TYR A 42 9.32 -9.20 -9.03
CA TYR A 42 8.10 -9.90 -9.40
C TYR A 42 8.35 -10.91 -10.50
N ASP A 43 7.85 -12.12 -10.28
CA ASP A 43 7.61 -13.03 -11.37
C ASP A 43 6.35 -12.62 -12.14
N THR A 44 6.14 -13.25 -13.30
CA THR A 44 4.98 -12.99 -14.16
C THR A 44 3.65 -13.16 -13.40
N GLU A 45 3.61 -14.04 -12.40
CA GLU A 45 2.42 -14.26 -11.57
C GLU A 45 2.14 -13.08 -10.62
N ASP A 46 3.15 -12.63 -9.87
CA ASP A 46 3.05 -11.50 -8.94
C ASP A 46 2.79 -10.19 -9.70
N PHE A 47 3.37 -10.03 -10.89
CA PHE A 47 3.09 -8.91 -11.79
C PHE A 47 1.62 -8.87 -12.24
N ASN A 48 1.09 -10.00 -12.71
CA ASN A 48 -0.32 -10.09 -13.13
C ASN A 48 -1.27 -9.80 -11.96
N LYS A 49 -0.97 -10.31 -10.77
CA LYS A 49 -1.73 -9.98 -9.55
C LYS A 49 -1.69 -8.50 -9.23
N GLN A 50 -0.53 -7.84 -9.36
CA GLN A 50 -0.43 -6.40 -9.14
C GLN A 50 -1.28 -5.61 -10.15
N VAL A 51 -1.25 -6.00 -11.43
CA VAL A 51 -2.09 -5.38 -12.47
C VAL A 51 -3.58 -5.57 -12.15
N GLU A 52 -3.99 -6.78 -11.78
CA GLU A 52 -5.37 -7.08 -11.37
C GLU A 52 -5.80 -6.25 -10.15
N PHE A 53 -4.91 -6.05 -9.16
CA PHE A 53 -5.17 -5.17 -8.02
C PHE A 53 -5.34 -3.72 -8.44
N ALA A 54 -4.52 -3.21 -9.36
CA ALA A 54 -4.62 -1.85 -9.86
C ALA A 54 -5.91 -1.63 -10.66
N GLU A 55 -6.33 -2.59 -11.47
CA GLU A 55 -7.61 -2.54 -12.18
C GLU A 55 -8.80 -2.62 -11.23
N THR A 56 -8.76 -3.55 -10.28
CA THR A 56 -9.79 -3.69 -9.24
C THR A 56 -9.93 -2.40 -8.43
N GLN A 57 -8.82 -1.73 -8.10
CA GLN A 57 -8.85 -0.45 -7.41
C GLN A 57 -9.63 0.60 -8.19
N LYS A 58 -9.35 0.73 -9.50
CA LYS A 58 -10.04 1.68 -10.38
C LYS A 58 -11.54 1.39 -10.42
N TRP A 59 -11.92 0.12 -10.58
CA TRP A 59 -13.32 -0.30 -10.59
C TRP A 59 -14.03 -0.07 -9.25
N MET A 60 -13.36 -0.33 -8.13
CA MET A 60 -13.90 -0.06 -6.80
C MET A 60 -14.08 1.44 -6.55
N GLN A 61 -13.13 2.28 -6.95
CA GLN A 61 -13.25 3.73 -6.83
C GLN A 61 -14.37 4.28 -7.72
N LEU A 62 -14.48 3.81 -8.96
CA LEU A 62 -15.56 4.18 -9.87
C LEU A 62 -16.92 3.73 -9.31
N GLY A 63 -17.02 2.50 -8.80
CA GLY A 63 -18.23 2.00 -8.15
C GLY A 63 -18.61 2.80 -6.90
N ALA A 64 -17.63 3.15 -6.06
CA ALA A 64 -17.85 3.99 -4.89
C ALA A 64 -18.33 5.41 -5.26
N LEU A 65 -17.79 6.00 -6.33
CA LEU A 65 -18.26 7.28 -6.86
C LEU A 65 -19.69 7.19 -7.37
N CYS A 66 -20.02 6.16 -8.16
CA CYS A 66 -21.37 5.92 -8.65
C CYS A 66 -22.38 5.73 -7.50
N LEU A 67 -22.01 4.99 -6.45
CA LEU A 67 -22.82 4.83 -5.24
C LEU A 67 -22.96 6.17 -4.48
N GLY A 68 -21.90 6.95 -4.37
CA GLY A 68 -21.94 8.30 -3.78
C GLY A 68 -22.93 9.20 -4.53
N VAL A 69 -22.85 9.26 -5.85
CA VAL A 69 -23.78 10.06 -6.67
C VAL A 69 -25.21 9.52 -6.55
N GLY A 70 -25.40 8.20 -6.61
CA GLY A 70 -26.70 7.55 -6.47
C GLY A 70 -27.36 7.84 -5.12
N THR A 71 -26.59 7.83 -4.03
CA THR A 71 -27.07 8.16 -2.69
C THR A 71 -27.46 9.63 -2.55
N ILE A 72 -26.76 10.57 -3.22
CA ILE A 72 -27.18 11.98 -3.28
C ILE A 72 -28.49 12.13 -4.06
N LEU A 73 -28.62 11.48 -5.22
CA LEU A 73 -29.84 11.56 -6.05
C LEU A 73 -31.05 10.95 -5.33
N GLY A 74 -30.83 9.84 -4.61
CA GLY A 74 -31.83 9.15 -3.78
C GLY A 74 -32.02 9.74 -2.38
N TYR A 75 -31.27 10.78 -2.01
CA TYR A 75 -31.19 11.31 -0.63
C TYR A 75 -32.57 11.65 -0.05
N ASN A 76 -33.46 12.23 -0.85
CA ASN A 76 -34.80 12.63 -0.40
C ASN A 76 -35.74 11.43 -0.15
N LYS A 77 -35.41 10.23 -0.63
CA LYS A 77 -36.20 9.01 -0.43
C LYS A 77 -35.78 8.24 0.83
N ILE A 78 -34.71 8.65 1.51
CA ILE A 78 -34.19 7.95 2.68
C ILE A 78 -34.89 8.48 3.95
N PRO A 79 -35.69 7.66 4.66
CA PRO A 79 -36.49 8.12 5.80
C PRO A 79 -35.66 8.62 6.98
N LEU A 80 -34.43 8.09 7.17
CA LEU A 80 -33.48 8.55 8.20
C LEU A 80 -33.06 10.01 8.01
N ILE A 81 -33.05 10.51 6.78
CA ILE A 81 -32.61 11.86 6.43
C ILE A 81 -33.66 12.91 6.80
N ASN A 82 -34.94 12.55 6.73
CA ASN A 82 -36.04 13.43 7.11
C ASN A 82 -36.05 13.75 8.62
N ARG A 83 -35.36 12.95 9.44
CA ARG A 83 -35.17 13.18 10.88
C ARG A 83 -34.06 14.18 11.20
N VAL A 84 -33.17 14.50 10.26
CA VAL A 84 -32.06 15.45 10.49
C VAL A 84 -32.60 16.88 10.47
N GLN A 85 -32.69 17.52 11.63
CA GLN A 85 -33.11 18.91 11.76
C GLN A 85 -31.91 19.88 11.62
N GLY A 86 -32.05 20.94 10.83
CA GLY A 86 -31.04 21.99 10.62
C GLY A 86 -30.32 21.94 9.27
N LYS A 87 -30.20 23.10 8.60
CA LYS A 87 -29.62 23.23 7.24
C LYS A 87 -28.17 22.72 7.16
N TRP A 88 -27.33 23.08 8.14
CA TRP A 88 -25.93 22.66 8.22
C TRP A 88 -25.76 21.17 8.52
N LYS A 89 -26.59 20.59 9.39
CA LYS A 89 -26.58 19.15 9.69
C LYS A 89 -26.99 18.32 8.47
N LYS A 90 -28.02 18.76 7.73
CA LYS A 90 -28.42 18.12 6.46
C LYS A 90 -27.30 18.17 5.43
N PHE A 91 -26.63 19.32 5.28
CA PHE A 91 -25.50 19.47 4.37
C PHE A 91 -24.32 18.56 4.74
N GLY A 92 -23.92 18.53 6.02
CA GLY A 92 -22.87 17.63 6.50
C GLY A 92 -23.21 16.16 6.30
N PHE A 93 -24.47 15.77 6.51
CA PHE A 93 -24.91 14.39 6.28
C PHE A 93 -24.90 13.98 4.80
N LYS A 94 -25.19 14.90 3.88
CA LYS A 94 -25.05 14.67 2.42
C LYS A 94 -23.59 14.40 2.05
N ILE A 95 -22.68 15.24 2.54
CA ILE A 95 -21.24 15.07 2.33
C ILE A 95 -20.79 13.73 2.89
N PHE A 96 -21.17 13.42 4.14
CA PHE A 96 -20.80 12.17 4.77
C PHE A 96 -21.28 10.95 3.96
N LEU A 97 -22.54 10.91 3.56
CA LEU A 97 -23.07 9.80 2.75
C LEU A 97 -22.37 9.67 1.39
N PHE A 98 -22.00 10.78 0.76
CA PHE A 98 -21.28 10.77 -0.50
C PHE A 98 -19.87 10.18 -0.36
N PHE A 99 -19.15 10.56 0.69
CA PHE A 99 -17.78 10.10 0.91
C PHE A 99 -17.68 8.73 1.60
N LEU A 100 -18.74 8.27 2.28
CA LEU A 100 -18.73 7.01 3.01
C LEU A 100 -18.35 5.78 2.14
N PRO A 101 -18.90 5.60 0.92
CA PRO A 101 -18.44 4.53 0.03
C PRO A 101 -16.96 4.64 -0.37
N MET A 102 -16.42 5.86 -0.50
CA MET A 102 -15.00 6.07 -0.80
C MET A 102 -14.11 5.66 0.38
N PHE A 103 -14.50 5.98 1.61
CA PHE A 103 -13.76 5.54 2.80
C PHE A 103 -13.77 4.02 2.96
N ILE A 104 -14.92 3.38 2.76
CA ILE A 104 -15.05 1.92 2.87
C ILE A 104 -14.24 1.21 1.78
N SER A 105 -14.37 1.65 0.52
CA SER A 105 -13.61 1.06 -0.59
C SER A 105 -12.10 1.25 -0.42
N GLY A 106 -11.67 2.43 0.05
CA GLY A 106 -10.27 2.71 0.40
C GLY A 106 -9.74 1.75 1.47
N GLY A 107 -10.47 1.58 2.58
CA GLY A 107 -10.05 0.66 3.65
C GLY A 107 -9.96 -0.80 3.22
N ILE A 108 -10.92 -1.30 2.43
CA ILE A 108 -10.87 -2.65 1.87
C ILE A 108 -9.65 -2.82 0.97
N TYR A 109 -9.38 -1.82 0.13
CA TYR A 109 -8.23 -1.84 -0.79
C TYR A 109 -6.90 -1.86 -0.03
N THR A 110 -6.69 -0.94 0.92
CA THR A 110 -5.46 -0.88 1.72
C THR A 110 -5.19 -2.21 2.43
N HIS A 111 -6.23 -2.86 2.96
CA HIS A 111 -6.09 -4.16 3.62
C HIS A 111 -5.65 -5.28 2.65
N LYS A 112 -6.22 -5.30 1.44
CA LYS A 112 -5.82 -6.26 0.40
C LYS A 112 -4.40 -6.02 -0.08
N GLU A 113 -4.04 -4.76 -0.30
CA GLU A 113 -2.70 -4.35 -0.71
C GLU A 113 -1.65 -4.74 0.34
N GLN A 114 -1.91 -4.48 1.62
CA GLN A 114 -1.01 -4.88 2.71
C GLN A 114 -0.79 -6.39 2.75
N LYS A 115 -1.87 -7.19 2.62
CA LYS A 115 -1.76 -8.66 2.55
C LYS A 115 -0.96 -9.16 1.34
N PHE A 116 -1.14 -8.50 0.19
CA PHE A 116 -0.37 -8.83 -1.00
C PHE A 116 1.13 -8.56 -0.78
N ILE A 117 1.48 -7.37 -0.28
CA ILE A 117 2.87 -7.04 0.04
C ILE A 117 3.44 -8.03 1.07
N GLU A 118 2.65 -8.44 2.05
CA GLU A 118 3.09 -9.40 3.09
C GLU A 118 3.40 -10.76 2.47
N THR A 119 2.55 -11.21 1.55
CA THR A 119 2.74 -12.46 0.82
C THR A 119 3.99 -12.41 -0.04
N VAL A 120 4.21 -11.31 -0.78
CA VAL A 120 5.41 -11.12 -1.61
C VAL A 120 6.67 -11.06 -0.74
N TYR A 121 6.62 -10.32 0.38
CA TYR A 121 7.72 -10.25 1.33
C TYR A 121 8.10 -11.62 1.87
N LEU A 122 7.12 -12.42 2.31
CA LEU A 122 7.37 -13.77 2.81
C LEU A 122 7.92 -14.70 1.72
N LYS A 123 7.36 -14.63 0.50
CA LYS A 123 7.80 -15.41 -0.66
C LYS A 123 9.26 -15.12 -1.03
N HIS A 124 9.65 -13.85 -0.99
CA HIS A 124 10.96 -13.39 -1.47
C HIS A 124 11.93 -12.99 -0.34
N PHE A 125 11.62 -13.32 0.91
CA PHE A 125 12.38 -12.87 2.08
C PHE A 125 13.86 -13.23 1.99
N SER A 126 14.18 -14.46 1.61
CA SER A 126 15.57 -14.95 1.49
C SER A 126 16.36 -14.16 0.43
N SER A 127 15.75 -13.95 -0.74
CA SER A 127 16.33 -13.16 -1.83
C SER A 127 16.55 -11.70 -1.42
N TYR A 128 15.58 -11.13 -0.69
CA TYR A 128 15.68 -9.77 -0.15
C TYR A 128 16.79 -9.63 0.89
N VAL A 129 16.92 -10.57 1.82
CA VAL A 129 18.04 -10.59 2.79
C VAL A 129 19.38 -10.63 2.07
N LYS A 130 19.52 -11.51 1.08
CA LYS A 130 20.76 -11.65 0.30
C LYS A 130 21.09 -10.38 -0.48
N PHE A 131 20.10 -9.76 -1.13
CA PHE A 131 20.24 -8.47 -1.79
C PHE A 131 20.73 -7.38 -0.82
N LYS A 132 20.14 -7.29 0.38
CA LYS A 132 20.52 -6.29 1.38
C LYS A 132 21.91 -6.52 1.98
N GLN A 133 22.40 -7.76 1.98
CA GLN A 133 23.75 -8.11 2.46
C GLN A 133 24.82 -7.87 1.40
N VAL A 134 24.55 -8.19 0.14
CA VAL A 134 25.54 -8.18 -0.95
C VAL A 134 25.46 -6.89 -1.78
N GLY A 135 24.31 -6.22 -1.80
CA GLY A 135 24.04 -5.07 -2.65
C GLY A 135 23.79 -5.40 -4.12
N ASP A 136 23.75 -6.69 -4.49
CA ASP A 136 23.59 -7.13 -5.88
C ASP A 136 22.12 -7.43 -6.21
N ILE A 137 21.57 -6.69 -7.16
CA ILE A 137 20.18 -6.78 -7.61
C ILE A 137 19.84 -8.12 -8.27
N ARG A 138 20.83 -8.86 -8.80
CA ARG A 138 20.65 -10.22 -9.34
C ARG A 138 20.22 -11.22 -8.28
N CYS A 139 20.44 -10.89 -7.00
CA CYS A 139 19.94 -11.70 -5.89
C CYS A 139 18.41 -11.64 -5.77
N LEU A 140 17.77 -10.57 -6.27
CA LEU A 140 16.30 -10.44 -6.31
C LEU A 140 15.70 -11.20 -7.49
N ASN A 141 16.39 -11.21 -8.64
CA ASN A 141 15.99 -11.99 -9.80
C ASN A 141 17.23 -12.47 -10.59
N PRO A 142 17.53 -13.78 -10.60
CA PRO A 142 18.71 -14.32 -11.25
C PRO A 142 18.64 -14.28 -12.78
N GLN A 143 17.48 -13.96 -13.37
CA GLN A 143 17.30 -13.85 -14.83
C GLN A 143 17.74 -12.48 -15.38
N ILE A 144 18.21 -11.56 -14.53
CA ILE A 144 18.74 -10.26 -14.95
C ILE A 144 20.19 -10.42 -15.38
N GLU A 145 20.39 -10.53 -16.69
CA GLU A 145 21.70 -10.39 -17.32
C GLU A 145 21.93 -8.92 -17.67
N PHE A 146 22.98 -8.31 -17.10
CA PHE A 146 23.45 -7.01 -17.57
C PHE A 146 24.24 -7.28 -18.86
N GLY A 147 23.81 -6.68 -19.97
CA GLY A 147 24.55 -6.77 -21.22
C GLY A 147 26.00 -6.35 -21.01
N GLU A 148 26.92 -7.21 -21.44
CA GLU A 148 28.37 -6.93 -21.49
C GLU A 148 28.69 -5.77 -22.46
#